data_AF-A0AAV2QCE7-F1
#
_entry.id   AF-A0AAV2QCE7-F1
#
_cell.length_a   1.000
_cell.length_b   1.000
_cell.length_c   1.000
_cell.angle_alpha   90.00
_cell.angle_beta   90.00
_cell.angle_gamma   90.00
#
_symmetry.space_group_name_H-M   'P 1'
#
loop_
_entity.id
_entity.type
_entity.pdbx_description
1 polymer ?
#
loop_
_entity_poly.entity_id
_entity_poly.type
_entity_poly.pdbx_seq_one_letter_code
_entity_poly.pdbx_strand_id
1 'polypeptide(L)'
;YRAQLIDGKKISSEIYGELRTEIASLEARLGRAPHLVLVRVGADPASGSYVRNKVKAANNIGIKSTVHQLPETTSQTELLKMVDQLNNDGEVDGILVQV
;
A
#
# COMPACT_ATOMS: atom_id res chain seq x y z
N TYR A 1 1.48 -39.10 -12.34
CA TYR A 1 1.47 -37.70 -12.79
C TYR A 1 2.34 -36.87 -11.86
N ARG A 2 3.23 -36.02 -12.38
CA ARG A 2 4.09 -35.13 -11.60
C ARG A 2 3.43 -33.75 -11.60
N ALA A 3 3.16 -33.18 -10.42
CA ALA A 3 2.58 -31.84 -10.32
C ALA A 3 3.60 -30.78 -10.78
N GLN A 4 3.14 -29.77 -11.50
CA GLN A 4 3.94 -28.60 -11.85
C GLN A 4 4.04 -27.70 -10.61
N LEU A 5 5.27 -27.35 -10.22
CA LEU A 5 5.50 -26.41 -9.13
C LEU A 5 5.16 -24.99 -9.60
N ILE A 6 4.20 -24.35 -8.94
CA ILE A 6 3.94 -22.92 -9.08
C ILE A 6 4.80 -22.20 -8.04
N ASP A 7 5.95 -21.69 -8.46
CA ASP A 7 6.87 -20.96 -7.58
C ASP A 7 6.46 -19.48 -7.47
N GLY A 8 5.60 -19.19 -6.49
CA GLY A 8 5.14 -17.82 -6.21
C GLY A 8 6.26 -16.86 -5.80
N LYS A 9 7.42 -17.34 -5.30
CA LYS A 9 8.53 -16.45 -4.97
C LYS A 9 9.22 -15.95 -6.23
N LYS A 10 9.47 -16.84 -7.17
CA LYS A 10 10.03 -16.47 -8.48
C LYS A 10 9.10 -15.49 -9.20
N ILE A 11 7.82 -15.84 -9.31
CA ILE A 11 6.82 -15.02 -10.00
C ILE A 11 6.69 -13.64 -9.34
N SER A 12 6.65 -13.57 -8.00
CA SER A 12 6.56 -12.26 -7.32
C SER A 12 7.79 -11.40 -7.57
N SER A 13 9.00 -11.98 -7.58
CA SER A 13 10.22 -11.24 -7.89
C SER A 13 10.21 -10.65 -9.31
N GLU A 14 9.69 -11.38 -10.29
CA GLU A 14 9.56 -10.91 -11.67
C GLU A 14 8.59 -9.71 -11.74
N ILE A 15 7.42 -9.83 -11.10
CA ILE A 15 6.42 -8.75 -11.00
C ILE A 15 7.01 -7.50 -10.34
N TYR A 16 7.77 -7.64 -9.25
CA TYR A 16 8.40 -6.49 -8.59
C TYR A 16 9.42 -5.77 -9.49
N GLY A 17 10.11 -6.52 -10.36
CA GLY A 17 11.04 -5.95 -11.35
C GLY A 17 10.32 -5.11 -12.41
N GLU A 18 9.21 -5.64 -12.93
CA GLU A 18 8.35 -4.93 -13.89
C GLU A 18 7.76 -3.65 -13.27
N LEU A 19 7.15 -3.79 -12.09
CA LEU A 19 6.54 -2.66 -11.36
C LEU A 19 7.52 -1.54 -11.09
N ARG A 20 8.78 -1.83 -10.74
CA ARG A 20 9.79 -0.80 -10.50
C ARG A 20 10.04 0.07 -11.74
N THR A 21 9.99 -0.53 -12.92
CA THR A 21 10.15 0.20 -14.19
C THR A 21 8.92 1.07 -14.47
N GLU A 22 7.73 0.53 -14.24
CA GLU A 22 6.48 1.28 -14.41
C GLU A 22 6.37 2.46 -13.43
N ILE A 23 6.79 2.27 -12.18
CA ILE A 23 6.77 3.33 -11.16
C ILE A 23 7.77 4.43 -11.48
N ALA A 24 8.96 4.11 -11.98
CA ALA A 24 9.90 5.13 -12.44
C ALA A 24 9.31 5.98 -13.60
N SER A 25 8.59 5.34 -14.52
CA SER A 25 7.86 6.06 -15.59
C SER A 25 6.72 6.91 -15.04
N LEU A 26 5.99 6.40 -14.04
CA LEU A 26 4.91 7.12 -13.38
C LEU A 26 5.43 8.33 -12.59
N GLU A 27 6.53 8.18 -11.87
CA GLU A 27 7.21 9.26 -11.16
C GLU A 27 7.65 10.37 -12.11
N ALA A 28 8.21 10.02 -13.27
CA ALA A 28 8.57 10.99 -14.30
C ALA A 28 7.35 11.75 -14.86
N ARG A 29 6.18 11.09 -14.95
CA ARG A 29 4.92 11.72 -15.39
C ARG A 29 4.28 12.62 -14.31
N LEU A 30 4.32 12.19 -13.05
CA LEU A 30 3.73 12.92 -11.93
C LEU A 30 4.64 14.04 -11.42
N GLY A 31 5.96 13.96 -11.66
CA GLY A 31 6.96 14.85 -11.07
C GLY A 31 7.25 14.56 -9.60
N ARG A 32 6.64 13.50 -9.04
CA ARG A 32 6.81 13.01 -7.68
C ARG A 32 6.60 11.50 -7.63
N ALA A 33 7.15 10.85 -6.60
CA ALA A 33 6.84 9.44 -6.34
C ALA A 33 5.32 9.26 -6.12
N PRO A 34 4.72 8.17 -6.65
CA PRO A 34 3.34 7.82 -6.34
C PRO A 34 3.18 7.61 -4.83
N HIS A 35 2.04 8.01 -4.27
CA HIS A 35 1.77 7.97 -2.85
C HIS A 35 0.60 7.05 -2.52
N LEU A 36 0.89 5.98 -1.77
CA LEU A 36 -0.09 5.07 -1.21
C LEU A 36 -0.29 5.35 0.29
N VAL A 37 -1.51 5.62 0.70
CA VAL A 37 -1.89 5.81 2.10
C VAL A 37 -2.61 4.58 2.62
N LEU A 38 -2.12 4.01 3.72
CA LEU A 38 -2.71 2.89 4.41
C LEU A 38 -3.39 3.38 5.70
N VAL A 39 -4.69 3.16 5.84
CA VAL A 39 -5.45 3.47 7.05
C VAL A 39 -5.73 2.17 7.78
N ARG A 40 -5.22 2.04 9.00
CA ARG A 40 -5.39 0.85 9.85
C ARG A 40 -6.23 1.22 11.05
N VAL A 41 -7.39 0.59 11.21
CA VAL A 41 -8.20 0.72 12.42
C VAL A 41 -7.83 -0.42 13.37
N GLY A 42 -7.48 -0.07 14.60
CA GLY A 42 -7.17 -1.02 15.65
C GLY A 42 -5.75 -1.53 15.73
N ALA A 43 -5.55 -2.50 16.63
CA ALA A 43 -4.22 -2.92 17.06
C ALA A 43 -3.96 -4.43 16.92
N ASP A 44 -4.76 -5.17 16.15
CA ASP A 44 -4.56 -6.62 15.96
C ASP A 44 -3.09 -6.92 15.54
N PRO A 45 -2.31 -7.64 16.37
CA PRO A 45 -0.91 -7.94 16.09
C PRO A 45 -0.65 -8.54 14.70
N ALA A 46 -1.60 -9.31 14.15
CA ALA A 46 -1.49 -9.93 12.84
C ALA A 46 -1.53 -8.89 11.70
N SER A 47 -2.37 -7.86 11.82
CA SER A 47 -2.52 -6.82 10.80
C SER A 47 -1.29 -5.90 10.71
N GLY A 48 -0.53 -5.75 11.81
CA GLY A 48 0.69 -4.95 11.85
C GLY A 48 1.80 -5.49 10.93
N SER A 49 2.01 -6.81 10.90
CA SER A 49 2.99 -7.43 9.99
C SER A 49 2.62 -7.27 8.52
N TYR A 50 1.32 -7.36 8.20
CA TYR A 50 0.83 -7.25 6.84
C TYR A 50 1.05 -5.84 6.27
N VAL A 51 0.68 -4.80 7.05
CA VAL A 51 0.90 -3.39 6.67
C VAL A 51 2.39 -3.09 6.52
N ARG A 52 3.25 -3.56 7.45
CA ARG A 52 4.70 -3.36 7.34
C ARG A 52 5.28 -3.98 6.06
N ASN A 53 4.83 -5.17 5.68
CA ASN A 53 5.29 -5.82 4.46
C ASN A 53 4.83 -5.06 3.21
N LYS A 54 3.60 -4.52 3.19
CA LYS A 54 3.11 -3.67 2.11
C LYS A 54 3.90 -2.38 1.98
N VAL A 55 4.19 -1.70 3.09
CA VAL A 55 5.02 -0.49 3.12
C VAL A 55 6.43 -0.79 2.61
N LYS A 56 7.05 -1.89 3.06
CA LYS A 56 8.36 -2.31 2.54
C LYS A 56 8.33 -2.60 1.04
N ALA A 57 7.32 -3.34 0.58
CA ALA A 57 7.16 -3.68 -0.83
C ALA A 57 7.01 -2.42 -1.69
N ALA A 58 6.13 -1.49 -1.28
CA ALA A 58 5.91 -0.22 -1.94
C ALA A 58 7.18 0.65 -1.97
N ASN A 59 7.88 0.79 -0.84
CA ASN A 59 9.13 1.53 -0.79
C ASN A 59 10.23 0.91 -1.68
N ASN A 60 10.30 -0.43 -1.76
CA ASN A 60 11.29 -1.13 -2.58
C ASN A 60 11.12 -0.87 -4.09
N ILE A 61 9.91 -0.52 -4.52
CA ILE A 61 9.59 -0.22 -5.92
C ILE A 61 9.46 1.28 -6.22
N GLY A 62 9.69 2.14 -5.22
CA GLY A 62 9.70 3.61 -5.40
C GLY A 62 8.40 4.32 -5.06
N ILE A 63 7.43 3.63 -4.45
CA ILE A 63 6.17 4.25 -3.99
C ILE A 63 6.37 4.83 -2.59
N LYS A 64 6.00 6.10 -2.40
CA LYS A 64 5.88 6.74 -1.09
C LYS A 64 4.70 6.11 -0.34
N SER A 65 4.93 5.66 0.89
CA SER A 65 3.88 5.04 1.70
C SER A 65 3.69 5.74 3.05
N THR A 66 2.44 6.02 3.42
CA THR A 66 2.07 6.56 4.73
C THR A 66 1.11 5.62 5.44
N VAL A 67 1.27 5.43 6.74
CA VAL A 67 0.35 4.63 7.55
C VAL A 67 -0.33 5.52 8.59
N HIS A 68 -1.65 5.61 8.54
CA HIS A 68 -2.47 6.16 9.60
C HIS A 68 -2.96 5.02 10.47
N GLN A 69 -2.57 5.02 11.74
CA GLN A 69 -3.07 4.07 12.72
C GLN A 69 -4.15 4.74 13.57
N LEU A 70 -5.36 4.23 13.48
CA LEU A 70 -6.54 4.71 14.17
C LEU A 70 -6.90 3.76 15.31
N PRO A 71 -7.42 4.26 16.46
CA PRO A 71 -7.90 3.41 17.55
C PRO A 71 -9.07 2.49 17.13
N GLU A 72 -9.28 1.36 17.82
CA GLU A 72 -10.46 0.51 17.62
C GLU A 72 -11.77 1.23 17.94
N THR A 73 -11.71 2.26 18.78
CA THR A 73 -12.85 3.11 19.15
C THR A 73 -13.21 4.15 18.07
N THR A 74 -12.48 4.18 16.94
CA THR A 74 -12.75 5.12 15.86
C THR A 74 -14.13 4.86 15.30
N SER A 75 -14.97 5.88 15.31
CA SER A 75 -16.30 5.80 14.72
C SER A 75 -16.22 5.71 13.20
N GLN A 76 -17.26 5.13 12.59
CA GLN A 76 -17.38 5.11 11.13
C GLN A 76 -17.34 6.53 10.53
N THR A 77 -17.95 7.51 11.19
CA THR A 77 -17.95 8.90 10.73
C THR A 77 -16.56 9.52 10.73
N GLU A 78 -15.74 9.25 11.74
CA GLU A 78 -14.34 9.71 11.77
C GLU A 78 -13.49 9.06 10.69
N LEU A 79 -13.69 7.75 10.47
CA LEU A 79 -12.99 7.03 9.40
C LEU A 79 -13.36 7.58 8.02
N LEU A 80 -14.65 7.80 7.75
CA LEU A 80 -15.11 8.37 6.48
C LEU A 80 -14.56 9.78 6.26
N LYS A 81 -14.56 10.63 7.29
CA LYS A 81 -13.96 11.97 7.21
C LYS A 81 -12.47 11.92 6.83
N MET A 82 -11.71 10.98 7.40
CA MET A 82 -10.31 10.81 7.03
C MET A 82 -10.17 10.36 5.56
N VAL A 83 -10.98 9.39 5.13
CA VAL A 83 -10.95 8.93 3.73
C VAL A 83 -11.32 10.08 2.77
N ASP A 84 -12.31 10.90 3.12
CA ASP A 84 -12.67 12.08 2.33
C ASP A 84 -11.53 13.11 2.27
N GLN A 85 -10.81 13.33 3.38
CA GLN A 85 -9.64 14.20 3.37
C GLN A 85 -8.54 13.66 2.44
N LEU A 86 -8.26 12.35 2.51
CA LEU A 86 -7.27 11.70 1.66
C LEU A 86 -7.68 11.70 0.18
N ASN A 87 -8.97 11.54 -0.13
CA ASN A 87 -9.48 11.63 -1.50
C ASN A 87 -9.33 13.03 -2.11
N ASN A 88 -9.30 14.08 -1.28
CA ASN A 88 -9.12 15.46 -1.72
C ASN A 88 -7.64 15.92 -1.68
N ASP A 89 -6.73 15.06 -1.23
CA ASP A 89 -5.31 15.35 -1.21
C ASP A 89 -4.70 15.03 -2.58
N GLY A 90 -4.29 16.07 -3.31
CA GLY A 90 -3.66 15.93 -4.63
C GLY A 90 -2.30 15.20 -4.62
N GLU A 91 -1.74 14.97 -3.43
CA GLU A 91 -0.53 14.19 -3.25
C GLU A 91 -0.81 12.69 -3.08
N VAL A 92 -2.07 12.27 -2.87
CA VAL A 92 -2.45 10.87 -2.62
C VAL A 92 -2.99 10.22 -3.89
N ASP A 93 -2.37 9.12 -4.32
CA ASP A 93 -2.77 8.39 -5.53
C ASP A 93 -3.53 7.08 -5.23
N GLY A 94 -3.46 6.61 -3.98
CA GLY A 94 -4.15 5.40 -3.56
C GLY A 94 -4.39 5.34 -2.06
N ILE A 95 -5.54 4.78 -1.67
CA ILE A 95 -5.94 4.59 -0.28
C ILE A 95 -6.28 3.12 -0.06
N LEU A 96 -5.74 2.53 0.99
CA LEU A 96 -6.08 1.19 1.45
C LEU A 96 -6.55 1.24 2.90
N VAL A 97 -7.81 0.90 3.14
CA VAL A 97 -8.37 0.79 4.49
C VAL A 97 -8.32 -0.66 4.95
N GLN A 98 -7.76 -0.88 6.13
CA GLN A 98 -7.69 -2.18 6.81
C GLN A 98 -8.34 -2.04 8.18
N VAL A 99 -9.36 -2.85 8.42
CA VAL A 99 -9.97 -3.10 9.74
C VAL A 99 -9.35 -4.34 10.39
#